data_AF-A0A0G1UYZ6-F1
#
_entry.id   AF-A0A0G1UYZ6-F1
#
_cell.length_a   1.000
_cell.length_b   1.000
_cell.length_c   1.000
_cell.angle_alpha   90.00
_cell.angle_beta   90.00
_cell.angle_gamma   90.00
#
_symmetry.space_group_name_H-M   'P 1'
#
loop_
_entity.id
_entity.type
_entity.pdbx_description
1 polymer ?
#
loop_
_entity_poly.entity_id
_entity_poly.type
_entity_poly.pdbx_seq_one_letter_code
_entity_poly.pdbx_strand_id
1 'polypeptide(L)'
;MSNVETLSANLQTVREFVETGWPEALHSRRVQEIISVFNESHRFTDSYIFFYDQGGFYMLAEDKETSETKKIYVRDVIERSSPPGRAEAEILDNLESWFDQNEEGSAFWMAPPRPNDKFRPGWKLIFHQIAYTSGGAKVLLHGADLFKGPPETVLSLIHQFFPETRNIHSIEAMRSLLIKPADNFEPSKLLERIKEIDPDALAVNQKLDETQLLERATYISELIYSGADSGFVTYEMERLGLVGEHAISCAGGGKTLSELIVDGLGTEDQYGSLEFACPKCGGTNSRPFGHLISNCQHCGADVRC
;
A
#
# COMPACT_ATOMS: atom_id res chain seq x y z
N MET A 1 5.96 22.03 -11.84
CA MET A 1 4.81 22.46 -11.01
C MET A 1 5.36 23.03 -9.73
N SER A 2 4.82 24.15 -9.26
CA SER A 2 5.10 24.69 -7.93
C SER A 2 4.43 23.84 -6.84
N ASN A 3 4.84 24.00 -5.58
CA ASN A 3 4.22 23.29 -4.44
C ASN A 3 2.74 23.67 -4.30
N VAL A 4 2.38 24.92 -4.61
CA VAL A 4 0.98 25.41 -4.61
C VAL A 4 0.13 24.72 -5.67
N GLU A 5 0.65 24.56 -6.89
CA GLU A 5 -0.05 23.83 -7.97
C GLU A 5 -0.24 22.36 -7.61
N THR A 6 0.72 21.76 -6.91
CA THR A 6 0.66 20.34 -6.52
C THR A 6 -0.35 20.12 -5.39
N LEU A 7 -0.35 20.98 -4.37
CA LEU A 7 -1.34 20.94 -3.30
C LEU A 7 -2.76 21.12 -3.85
N SER A 8 -2.99 22.08 -4.75
CA SER A 8 -4.30 22.26 -5.37
C SER A 8 -4.74 21.04 -6.19
N ALA A 9 -3.82 20.37 -6.87
CA ALA A 9 -4.11 19.13 -7.59
C ALA A 9 -4.45 17.98 -6.63
N ASN A 10 -3.71 17.85 -5.53
CA ASN A 10 -3.99 16.85 -4.49
C ASN A 10 -5.37 17.03 -3.86
N LEU A 11 -5.75 18.27 -3.53
CA LEU A 11 -7.07 18.56 -2.97
C LEU A 11 -8.19 18.21 -3.95
N GLN A 12 -7.97 18.43 -5.25
CA GLN A 12 -8.91 18.02 -6.29
C GLN A 12 -9.02 16.48 -6.36
N THR A 13 -7.90 15.76 -6.33
CA THR A 13 -7.90 14.29 -6.28
C THR A 13 -8.65 13.76 -5.07
N VAL A 14 -8.41 14.33 -3.88
CA VAL A 14 -9.13 13.96 -2.65
C VAL A 14 -10.63 14.20 -2.79
N ARG A 15 -11.04 15.33 -3.37
CA ARG A 15 -12.46 15.60 -3.64
C ARG A 15 -13.09 14.51 -4.51
N GLU A 16 -12.41 14.10 -5.57
CA GLU A 16 -12.89 13.04 -6.47
C GLU A 16 -13.04 11.69 -5.76
N PHE A 17 -12.13 11.36 -4.83
CA PHE A 17 -12.24 10.16 -4.00
C PHE A 17 -13.46 10.19 -3.08
N VAL A 18 -13.72 11.35 -2.44
CA VAL A 18 -14.90 11.55 -1.58
C VAL A 18 -16.20 11.43 -2.37
N GLU A 19 -16.20 11.76 -3.67
CA GLU A 19 -17.41 11.75 -4.49
C GLU A 19 -17.74 10.38 -5.10
N THR A 20 -16.74 9.55 -5.39
CA THR A 20 -16.97 8.33 -6.20
C THR A 20 -16.52 7.03 -5.55
N GLY A 21 -15.38 7.02 -4.82
CA GLY A 21 -14.76 5.79 -4.35
C GLY A 21 -14.93 5.52 -2.85
N TRP A 22 -14.61 6.52 -2.03
CA TRP A 22 -14.60 6.37 -0.58
C TRP A 22 -15.97 6.08 0.05
N PRO A 23 -17.09 6.68 -0.41
CA PRO A 23 -18.40 6.39 0.18
C PRO A 23 -18.78 4.90 0.14
N GLU A 24 -18.37 4.18 -0.90
CA GLU A 24 -18.68 2.76 -1.11
C GLU A 24 -17.67 1.81 -0.44
N ALA A 25 -16.50 2.31 -0.03
CA ALA A 25 -15.49 1.51 0.64
C ALA A 25 -15.86 1.20 2.11
N LEU A 26 -15.50 -0.01 2.58
CA LEU A 26 -15.56 -0.39 3.99
C LEU A 26 -14.79 0.62 4.85
N HIS A 27 -15.25 0.85 6.08
CA HIS A 27 -14.68 1.88 6.95
C HIS A 27 -13.17 1.71 7.18
N SER A 28 -12.73 0.50 7.53
CA SER A 28 -11.30 0.24 7.76
C SER A 28 -10.47 0.53 6.51
N ARG A 29 -10.99 0.16 5.33
CA ARG A 29 -10.35 0.43 4.04
C ARG A 29 -10.27 1.93 3.78
N ARG A 30 -11.35 2.67 4.01
CA ARG A 30 -11.39 4.13 3.84
C ARG A 30 -10.40 4.85 4.74
N VAL A 31 -10.29 4.44 6.02
CA VAL A 31 -9.29 5.00 6.95
C VAL A 31 -7.88 4.82 6.40
N GLN A 32 -7.56 3.63 5.88
CA GLN A 32 -6.24 3.34 5.35
C GLN A 32 -5.96 4.07 4.02
N GLU A 33 -6.95 4.20 3.14
CA GLU A 33 -6.83 5.03 1.93
C GLU A 33 -6.57 6.51 2.28
N ILE A 34 -7.15 7.03 3.37
CA ILE A 34 -6.85 8.38 3.88
C ILE A 34 -5.43 8.49 4.45
N ILE A 35 -4.96 7.46 5.18
CA ILE A 35 -3.59 7.39 5.69
C ILE A 35 -2.58 7.34 4.54
N SER A 36 -2.89 6.59 3.49
CA SER A 36 -2.04 6.54 2.30
C SER A 36 -1.96 7.90 1.60
N VAL A 37 -3.08 8.62 1.46
CA VAL A 37 -3.04 10.02 0.98
C VAL A 37 -2.07 10.87 1.78
N PHE A 38 -2.08 10.75 3.12
CA PHE A 38 -1.09 11.44 3.97
C PHE A 38 0.33 10.99 3.66
N ASN A 39 0.58 9.69 3.63
CA ASN A 39 1.92 9.15 3.43
C ASN A 39 2.50 9.57 2.07
N GLU A 40 1.75 9.40 0.98
CA GLU A 40 2.18 9.78 -0.36
C GLU A 40 2.48 11.28 -0.47
N SER A 41 1.55 12.09 0.03
CA SER A 41 1.65 13.55 -0.08
C SER A 41 2.70 14.17 0.85
N HIS A 42 3.25 13.39 1.79
CA HIS A 42 4.33 13.76 2.70
C HIS A 42 5.62 12.93 2.56
N ARG A 43 5.71 12.04 1.55
CA ARG A 43 6.85 11.16 1.26
C ARG A 43 7.20 10.18 2.39
N PHE A 44 6.19 9.67 3.07
CA PHE A 44 6.34 8.47 3.89
C PHE A 44 6.21 7.23 3.01
N THR A 45 7.00 6.22 3.35
CA THR A 45 6.86 4.89 2.76
C THR A 45 5.57 4.26 3.27
N ASP A 46 4.67 3.96 2.35
CA ASP A 46 3.49 3.16 2.63
C ASP A 46 3.90 1.72 2.92
N SER A 47 3.52 1.19 4.08
CA SER A 47 3.89 -0.17 4.52
C SER A 47 2.62 -0.98 4.79
N TYR A 48 2.45 -2.11 4.09
CA TYR A 48 1.31 -2.99 4.32
C TYR A 48 1.69 -4.47 4.25
N ILE A 49 0.74 -5.31 4.68
CA ILE A 49 0.91 -6.75 4.81
C ILE A 49 -0.10 -7.44 3.90
N PHE A 50 0.37 -8.33 3.03
CA PHE A 50 -0.47 -9.35 2.42
C PHE A 50 -0.34 -10.66 3.19
N PHE A 51 -1.48 -11.20 3.59
CA PHE A 51 -1.58 -12.57 4.06
C PHE A 51 -1.66 -13.51 2.85
N TYR A 52 -1.38 -14.79 3.07
CA TYR A 52 -1.38 -15.77 1.99
C TYR A 52 -2.05 -17.07 2.44
N ASP A 53 -2.94 -17.61 1.60
CA ASP A 53 -3.50 -18.95 1.75
C ASP A 53 -3.70 -19.62 0.37
N GLN A 54 -4.45 -20.72 0.31
CA GLN A 54 -4.68 -21.45 -0.95
C GLN A 54 -5.34 -20.60 -2.04
N GLY A 55 -6.02 -19.50 -1.68
CA GLY A 55 -6.61 -18.55 -2.62
C GLY A 55 -5.63 -17.51 -3.18
N GLY A 56 -4.39 -17.46 -2.67
CA GLY A 56 -3.38 -16.47 -3.02
C GLY A 56 -3.23 -15.36 -1.97
N PHE A 57 -2.71 -14.21 -2.38
CA PHE A 57 -2.60 -13.06 -1.47
C PHE A 57 -3.97 -12.48 -1.14
N TYR A 58 -4.16 -12.15 0.13
CA TYR A 58 -5.36 -11.49 0.63
C TYR A 58 -5.04 -10.44 1.68
N MET A 59 -6.00 -9.54 1.86
CA MET A 59 -6.03 -8.53 2.91
C MET A 59 -7.23 -8.79 3.83
N LEU A 60 -7.12 -8.33 5.08
CA LEU A 60 -8.23 -8.37 6.05
C LEU A 60 -8.84 -6.97 6.17
N ALA A 61 -10.15 -6.86 5.98
CA ALA A 61 -10.90 -5.61 6.15
C ALA A 61 -12.06 -5.82 7.14
N GLU A 62 -12.32 -4.85 8.01
CA GLU A 62 -13.43 -4.92 8.96
C GLU A 62 -14.67 -4.21 8.40
N ASP A 63 -15.80 -4.91 8.48
CA ASP A 63 -17.11 -4.34 8.20
C ASP A 63 -17.60 -3.52 9.39
N LYS A 64 -17.93 -2.25 9.18
CA LYS A 64 -18.36 -1.35 10.26
C LYS A 64 -19.73 -1.71 10.83
N GLU A 65 -20.62 -2.27 10.01
CA GLU A 65 -21.99 -2.58 10.44
C GLU A 65 -22.05 -3.89 11.22
N THR A 66 -21.22 -4.86 10.86
CA THR A 66 -21.22 -6.19 11.48
C THR A 66 -20.05 -6.44 12.42
N SER A 67 -19.01 -5.58 12.42
CA SER A 67 -17.72 -5.82 13.08
C SER A 67 -17.07 -7.15 12.66
N GLU A 68 -17.42 -7.66 11.47
CA GLU A 68 -16.84 -8.88 10.94
C GLU A 68 -15.59 -8.56 10.12
N THR A 69 -14.51 -9.29 10.38
CA THR A 69 -13.31 -9.28 9.55
C THR A 69 -13.53 -10.12 8.30
N LYS A 70 -13.44 -9.50 7.12
CA LYS A 70 -13.57 -10.12 5.80
C LYS A 70 -12.22 -10.28 5.13
N LYS A 71 -12.01 -11.43 4.50
CA LYS A 71 -10.88 -11.67 3.59
C LYS A 71 -11.19 -11.10 2.21
N ILE A 72 -10.29 -10.29 1.68
CA ILE A 72 -10.35 -9.74 0.33
C ILE A 72 -9.13 -10.24 -0.44
N TYR A 73 -9.34 -11.12 -1.41
CA TYR A 73 -8.27 -11.62 -2.25
C TYR A 73 -7.80 -10.53 -3.22
N VAL A 74 -6.49 -10.32 -3.28
CA VAL A 74 -5.87 -9.26 -4.10
C VAL A 74 -6.22 -9.45 -5.58
N ARG A 75 -6.17 -10.71 -6.06
CA ARG A 75 -6.52 -11.07 -7.44
C ARG A 75 -7.94 -10.70 -7.87
N ASP A 76 -8.87 -10.60 -6.93
CA ASP A 76 -10.28 -10.32 -7.21
C ASP A 76 -10.57 -8.83 -7.35
N VAL A 77 -9.69 -7.98 -6.81
CA VAL A 77 -9.87 -6.52 -6.77
C VAL A 77 -8.94 -5.76 -7.70
N ILE A 78 -7.85 -6.39 -8.19
CA ILE A 78 -6.98 -5.75 -9.17
C ILE A 78 -7.61 -5.75 -10.57
N GLU A 79 -7.50 -4.63 -11.27
CA GLU A 79 -7.90 -4.53 -12.66
C GLU A 79 -6.96 -5.36 -13.56
N ARG A 80 -7.57 -6.15 -14.45
CA ARG A 80 -6.87 -6.96 -15.47
C ARG A 80 -7.25 -6.59 -16.92
N SER A 81 -8.00 -5.51 -17.13
CA SER A 81 -8.56 -5.13 -18.45
C SER A 81 -7.62 -4.26 -19.30
N SER A 82 -7.02 -3.23 -18.71
CA SER A 82 -6.12 -2.33 -19.41
C SER A 82 -4.73 -2.94 -19.60
N PRO A 83 -3.93 -2.46 -20.59
CA PRO A 83 -2.53 -2.88 -20.72
C PRO A 83 -1.70 -2.79 -19.43
N PRO A 84 -1.72 -1.68 -18.67
CA PRO A 84 -0.99 -1.64 -17.40
C PRO A 84 -1.61 -2.53 -16.32
N GLY A 85 -2.95 -2.67 -16.28
CA GLY A 85 -3.61 -3.62 -15.38
C GLY A 85 -3.15 -5.06 -15.62
N ARG A 86 -3.07 -5.49 -16.88
CA ARG A 86 -2.54 -6.81 -17.24
C ARG A 86 -1.07 -7.00 -16.83
N ALA A 87 -0.22 -6.03 -17.14
CA ALA A 87 1.20 -6.10 -16.79
C ALA A 87 1.41 -6.21 -15.26
N GLU A 88 0.63 -5.47 -14.48
CA GLU A 88 0.70 -5.51 -13.02
C GLU A 88 0.03 -6.76 -12.42
N ALA A 89 -0.95 -7.33 -13.11
CA ALA A 89 -1.50 -8.64 -12.76
C ALA A 89 -0.50 -9.76 -12.99
N GLU A 90 0.32 -9.69 -14.04
CA GLU A 90 1.44 -10.61 -14.26
C GLU A 90 2.49 -10.51 -13.13
N ILE A 91 2.73 -9.31 -12.59
CA ILE A 91 3.55 -9.14 -11.38
C ILE A 91 2.94 -9.90 -10.21
N LEU A 92 1.64 -9.74 -9.94
CA LEU A 92 0.96 -10.44 -8.85
C LEU A 92 1.14 -11.96 -8.99
N ASP A 93 0.87 -12.50 -10.17
CA ASP A 93 0.93 -13.94 -10.42
C ASP A 93 2.38 -14.46 -10.24
N ASN A 94 3.39 -13.70 -10.70
CA ASN A 94 4.81 -14.01 -10.49
C ASN A 94 5.25 -13.91 -9.03
N LEU A 95 4.70 -12.95 -8.29
CA LEU A 95 4.99 -12.70 -6.88
C LEU A 95 4.37 -13.79 -6.00
N GLU A 96 3.14 -14.20 -6.25
CA GLU A 96 2.49 -15.33 -5.58
C GLU A 96 3.30 -16.62 -5.80
N SER A 97 3.68 -16.91 -7.05
CA SER A 97 4.50 -18.08 -7.35
C SER A 97 5.87 -18.04 -6.66
N TRP A 98 6.52 -16.87 -6.60
CA TRP A 98 7.79 -16.73 -5.89
C TRP A 98 7.61 -16.91 -4.38
N PHE A 99 6.59 -16.28 -3.81
CA PHE A 99 6.30 -16.36 -2.37
C PHE A 99 6.00 -17.79 -1.93
N ASP A 100 5.23 -18.54 -2.70
CA ASP A 100 4.91 -19.95 -2.42
C ASP A 100 6.17 -20.83 -2.35
N GLN A 101 7.16 -20.54 -3.20
CA GLN A 101 8.35 -21.38 -3.38
C GLN A 101 9.53 -21.03 -2.45
N ASN A 102 9.47 -19.92 -1.71
CA ASN A 102 10.62 -19.40 -0.95
C ASN A 102 10.22 -19.11 0.50
N GLU A 103 10.97 -19.60 1.48
CA GLU A 103 10.67 -19.33 2.90
C GLU A 103 11.09 -17.93 3.37
N GLU A 104 12.08 -17.35 2.69
CA GLU A 104 12.65 -16.03 2.96
C GLU A 104 13.02 -15.36 1.64
N GLY A 105 13.21 -14.04 1.68
CA GLY A 105 13.75 -13.28 0.56
C GLY A 105 13.01 -11.98 0.32
N SER A 106 13.59 -11.16 -0.55
CA SER A 106 13.03 -9.90 -1.00
C SER A 106 12.78 -9.92 -2.49
N ALA A 107 11.79 -9.17 -2.94
CA ALA A 107 11.57 -8.87 -4.34
C ALA A 107 11.21 -7.39 -4.49
N PHE A 108 11.40 -6.81 -5.66
CA PHE A 108 10.86 -5.48 -5.94
C PHE A 108 10.50 -5.35 -7.40
N TRP A 109 9.69 -4.36 -7.72
CA TRP A 109 9.31 -4.01 -9.07
C TRP A 109 8.99 -2.52 -9.14
N MET A 110 8.80 -2.01 -10.36
CA MET A 110 8.57 -0.57 -10.55
C MET A 110 7.37 -0.33 -11.46
N ALA A 111 6.50 0.56 -11.03
CA ALA A 111 5.45 1.13 -11.87
C ALA A 111 5.99 2.43 -12.49
N PRO A 112 6.24 2.49 -13.82
CA PRO A 112 6.68 3.71 -14.47
C PRO A 112 5.56 4.76 -14.53
N PRO A 113 5.92 6.06 -14.67
CA PRO A 113 4.95 7.13 -14.89
C PRO A 113 4.17 6.89 -16.18
N ARG A 114 2.89 7.25 -16.20
CA ARG A 114 2.06 7.08 -17.39
C ARG A 114 2.00 8.38 -18.19
N PRO A 115 2.29 8.35 -19.51
CA PRO A 115 2.16 9.53 -20.35
C PRO A 115 0.72 10.06 -20.31
N ASN A 116 0.54 11.35 -20.02
CA ASN A 116 -0.75 12.04 -19.90
C ASN A 116 -1.64 11.61 -18.72
N ASP A 117 -1.11 10.82 -17.79
CA ASP A 117 -1.82 10.49 -16.56
C ASP A 117 -1.47 11.52 -15.47
N LYS A 118 -2.44 12.38 -15.14
CA LYS A 118 -2.28 13.37 -14.07
C LYS A 118 -2.12 12.72 -12.70
N PHE A 119 -2.58 11.47 -12.55
CA PHE A 119 -2.57 10.72 -11.31
C PHE A 119 -1.28 9.91 -11.14
N ARG A 120 -0.44 9.71 -12.16
CA ARG A 120 0.86 9.04 -12.00
C ARG A 120 2.01 9.85 -12.61
N PRO A 121 2.41 10.98 -11.97
CA PRO A 121 3.47 11.84 -12.49
C PRO A 121 4.90 11.31 -12.23
N GLY A 122 5.04 10.23 -11.45
CA GLY A 122 6.34 9.73 -11.00
C GLY A 122 6.48 8.21 -11.11
N TRP A 123 7.69 7.74 -10.83
CA TRP A 123 8.01 6.34 -10.65
C TRP A 123 7.50 5.88 -9.28
N LYS A 124 6.96 4.66 -9.24
CA LYS A 124 6.65 3.98 -7.99
C LYS A 124 7.54 2.75 -7.87
N LEU A 125 8.42 2.74 -6.87
CA LEU A 125 9.25 1.60 -6.51
C LEU A 125 8.56 0.82 -5.40
N ILE A 126 8.34 -0.47 -5.61
CA ILE A 126 7.60 -1.31 -4.68
C ILE A 126 8.49 -2.47 -4.25
N PHE A 127 8.80 -2.52 -2.96
CA PHE A 127 9.56 -3.58 -2.31
C PHE A 127 8.62 -4.59 -1.68
N HIS A 128 9.06 -5.83 -1.63
CA HIS A 128 8.39 -6.97 -1.02
C HIS A 128 9.39 -7.73 -0.18
N GLN A 129 8.98 -8.19 1.00
CA GLN A 129 9.79 -8.96 1.93
C GLN A 129 8.94 -10.07 2.54
N ILE A 130 9.40 -11.31 2.41
CA ILE A 130 8.79 -12.43 3.14
C ILE A 130 9.10 -12.26 4.62
N ALA A 131 8.06 -12.33 5.44
CA ALA A 131 8.13 -12.24 6.89
C ALA A 131 7.15 -13.22 7.55
N TYR A 132 7.15 -13.22 8.89
CA TYR A 132 6.27 -14.06 9.68
C TYR A 132 5.60 -13.21 10.76
N THR A 133 4.31 -13.42 10.94
CA THR A 133 3.58 -12.88 12.09
C THR A 133 4.11 -13.49 13.39
N SER A 134 3.77 -12.89 14.54
CA SER A 134 4.08 -13.47 15.85
C SER A 134 3.49 -14.88 16.05
N GLY A 135 2.41 -15.21 15.32
CA GLY A 135 1.80 -16.54 15.29
C GLY A 135 2.49 -17.54 14.36
N GLY A 136 3.57 -17.15 13.68
CA GLY A 136 4.29 -18.00 12.72
C GLY A 136 3.64 -18.10 11.35
N ALA A 137 2.57 -17.36 11.08
CA ALA A 137 1.97 -17.31 9.74
C ALA A 137 2.87 -16.50 8.81
N LYS A 138 3.22 -17.08 7.66
CA LYS A 138 4.01 -16.45 6.61
C LYS A 138 3.20 -15.36 5.92
N VAL A 139 3.79 -14.18 5.78
CA VAL A 139 3.17 -12.98 5.19
C VAL A 139 4.14 -12.26 4.27
N LEU A 140 3.60 -11.43 3.39
CA LEU A 140 4.39 -10.57 2.52
C LEU A 140 4.26 -9.12 2.99
N LEU A 141 5.33 -8.59 3.58
CA LEU A 141 5.45 -7.16 3.81
C LEU A 141 5.75 -6.48 2.48
N HIS A 142 5.15 -5.34 2.24
CA HIS A 142 5.50 -4.53 1.10
C HIS A 142 5.57 -3.05 1.44
N GLY A 143 6.50 -2.37 0.78
CA GLY A 143 6.80 -0.96 0.95
C GLY A 143 6.75 -0.26 -0.40
N ALA A 144 6.25 0.96 -0.45
CA ALA A 144 6.21 1.73 -1.68
C ALA A 144 6.81 3.13 -1.52
N ASP A 145 7.68 3.50 -2.47
CA ASP A 145 8.28 4.83 -2.56
C ASP A 145 8.00 5.47 -3.91
N LEU A 146 7.64 6.76 -3.87
CA LEU A 146 7.35 7.58 -5.04
C LEU A 146 8.48 8.58 -5.27
N PHE A 147 8.97 8.65 -6.51
CA PHE A 147 10.03 9.59 -6.88
C PHE A 147 9.91 10.04 -8.35
N LYS A 148 10.56 11.15 -8.69
CA LYS A 148 10.62 11.71 -10.04
C LYS A 148 11.95 11.37 -10.69
N GLY A 149 11.96 11.15 -12.00
CA GLY A 149 13.21 10.88 -12.70
C GLY A 149 13.03 10.69 -14.20
N PRO A 150 13.97 11.17 -15.03
CA PRO A 150 13.95 10.88 -16.46
C PRO A 150 14.03 9.36 -16.70
N PRO A 151 13.20 8.80 -17.61
CA PRO A 151 13.19 7.38 -17.95
C PRO A 151 14.55 6.71 -18.12
N GLU A 152 15.40 7.32 -18.93
CA GLU A 152 16.74 6.87 -19.26
C GLU A 152 17.66 6.83 -18.02
N THR A 153 17.53 7.79 -17.12
CA THR A 153 18.29 7.86 -15.87
C THR A 153 17.88 6.74 -14.93
N VAL A 154 16.58 6.51 -14.78
CA VAL A 154 16.05 5.45 -13.92
C VAL A 154 16.40 4.06 -14.46
N LEU A 155 16.23 3.82 -15.77
CA LEU A 155 16.66 2.55 -16.39
C LEU A 155 18.16 2.31 -16.22
N SER A 156 18.99 3.34 -16.43
CA SER A 156 20.44 3.25 -16.21
C SER A 156 20.78 2.89 -14.77
N LEU A 157 20.08 3.49 -13.79
CA LEU A 157 20.23 3.15 -12.37
C LEU A 157 19.89 1.68 -12.11
N ILE A 158 18.76 1.19 -12.62
CA ILE A 158 18.36 -0.22 -12.43
C ILE A 158 19.38 -1.16 -13.05
N HIS A 159 19.89 -0.89 -14.25
CA HIS A 159 20.91 -1.70 -14.90
C HIS A 159 22.25 -1.76 -14.13
N GLN A 160 22.54 -0.77 -13.28
CA GLN A 160 23.73 -0.75 -12.43
C GLN A 160 23.58 -1.71 -11.25
N PHE A 161 22.40 -1.75 -10.64
CA PHE A 161 22.12 -2.65 -9.51
C PHE A 161 21.77 -4.07 -9.95
N PHE A 162 21.15 -4.22 -11.14
CA PHE A 162 20.62 -5.47 -11.67
C PHE A 162 21.10 -5.70 -13.10
N PRO A 163 22.36 -6.13 -13.30
CA PRO A 163 22.96 -6.29 -14.63
C PRO A 163 22.20 -7.19 -15.60
N GLU A 164 21.40 -8.13 -15.08
CA GLU A 164 20.50 -9.01 -15.84
C GLU A 164 19.41 -8.26 -16.59
N THR A 165 19.10 -7.03 -16.18
CA THR A 165 18.07 -6.19 -16.79
C THR A 165 18.56 -5.36 -17.98
N ARG A 166 19.85 -5.42 -18.33
CA ARG A 166 20.48 -4.57 -19.37
C ARG A 166 19.87 -4.67 -20.78
N ASN A 167 19.15 -5.74 -21.08
CA ASN A 167 18.43 -5.92 -22.34
C ASN A 167 17.07 -5.22 -22.37
N ILE A 168 16.65 -4.60 -21.26
CA ILE A 168 15.40 -3.87 -21.14
C ILE A 168 15.65 -2.41 -21.53
N HIS A 169 14.96 -1.98 -22.59
CA HIS A 169 15.12 -0.62 -23.13
C HIS A 169 13.84 0.20 -23.08
N SER A 170 12.72 -0.43 -22.71
CA SER A 170 11.41 0.20 -22.57
C SER A 170 11.06 0.32 -21.09
N ILE A 171 10.62 1.50 -20.67
CA ILE A 171 10.12 1.69 -19.30
C ILE A 171 8.88 0.82 -19.03
N GLU A 172 8.02 0.59 -20.01
CA GLU A 172 6.83 -0.23 -19.80
C GLU A 172 7.17 -1.71 -19.63
N ALA A 173 8.30 -2.17 -20.17
CA ALA A 173 8.78 -3.53 -19.90
C ALA A 173 9.24 -3.71 -18.45
N MET A 174 9.56 -2.62 -17.72
CA MET A 174 9.82 -2.67 -16.29
C MET A 174 8.55 -2.94 -15.46
N ARG A 175 7.36 -2.55 -15.97
CA ARG A 175 6.09 -2.69 -15.24
C ARG A 175 5.74 -4.15 -14.95
N SER A 176 6.14 -5.08 -15.82
CA SER A 176 5.92 -6.52 -15.70
C SER A 176 7.14 -7.29 -15.20
N LEU A 177 8.20 -6.61 -14.77
CA LEU A 177 9.42 -7.24 -14.28
C LEU A 177 9.47 -7.30 -12.75
N LEU A 178 9.38 -8.51 -12.20
CA LEU A 178 9.68 -8.76 -10.79
C LEU A 178 11.17 -9.08 -10.64
N ILE A 179 11.91 -8.18 -9.99
CA ILE A 179 13.33 -8.35 -9.71
C ILE A 179 13.50 -9.01 -8.34
N LYS A 180 14.32 -10.06 -8.29
CA LYS A 180 14.60 -10.86 -7.11
C LYS A 180 16.08 -10.66 -6.76
N PRO A 181 16.41 -9.64 -5.95
CA PRO A 181 17.79 -9.37 -5.59
C PRO A 181 18.44 -10.57 -4.89
N ALA A 182 19.78 -10.64 -4.95
CA ALA A 182 20.55 -11.57 -4.12
C ALA A 182 20.38 -11.24 -2.62
N ASP A 183 20.58 -12.23 -1.76
CA ASP A 183 20.36 -12.14 -0.30
C ASP A 183 21.11 -11.00 0.42
N ASN A 184 22.17 -10.47 -0.20
CA ASN A 184 22.98 -9.38 0.34
C ASN A 184 22.63 -7.98 -0.23
N PHE A 185 21.56 -7.88 -1.01
CA PHE A 185 21.09 -6.58 -1.50
C PHE A 185 20.55 -5.74 -0.35
N GLU A 186 21.00 -4.49 -0.28
CA GLU A 186 20.54 -3.52 0.70
C GLU A 186 19.64 -2.49 -0.01
N PRO A 187 18.31 -2.52 0.20
CA PRO A 187 17.39 -1.55 -0.40
C PRO A 187 17.80 -0.09 -0.17
N SER A 188 18.41 0.21 0.99
CA SER A 188 18.92 1.53 1.33
C SER A 188 19.88 2.09 0.29
N LYS A 189 20.75 1.27 -0.31
CA LYS A 189 21.70 1.73 -1.35
C LYS A 189 20.99 2.17 -2.62
N LEU A 190 19.91 1.47 -3.01
CA LEU A 190 19.10 1.89 -4.16
C LEU A 190 18.36 3.19 -3.85
N LEU A 191 17.78 3.30 -2.65
CA LEU A 191 17.08 4.50 -2.20
C LEU A 191 18.01 5.73 -2.10
N GLU A 192 19.26 5.55 -1.66
CA GLU A 192 20.28 6.62 -1.66
C GLU A 192 20.55 7.14 -3.08
N ARG A 193 20.67 6.24 -4.06
CA ARG A 193 20.87 6.63 -5.46
C ARG A 193 19.61 7.27 -6.07
N ILE A 194 18.42 6.89 -5.63
CA ILE A 194 17.17 7.56 -6.01
C ILE A 194 17.14 8.99 -5.47
N LYS A 195 17.60 9.23 -4.24
CA LYS A 195 17.72 10.59 -3.68
C LYS A 195 18.66 11.49 -4.49
N GLU A 196 19.64 10.93 -5.18
CA GLU A 196 20.48 11.71 -6.09
C GLU A 196 19.74 12.15 -7.37
N ILE A 197 18.73 11.38 -7.79
CA ILE A 197 17.87 11.70 -8.95
C ILE A 197 16.78 12.69 -8.54
N ASP A 198 16.17 12.45 -7.38
CA ASP A 198 15.11 13.26 -6.79
C ASP A 198 15.45 13.55 -5.33
N PRO A 199 16.09 14.69 -5.02
CA PRO A 199 16.47 15.04 -3.65
C PRO A 199 15.29 15.17 -2.68
N ASP A 200 14.09 15.41 -3.21
CA ASP A 200 12.86 15.49 -2.43
C ASP A 200 12.23 14.11 -2.22
N ALA A 201 12.74 13.06 -2.87
CA ALA A 201 12.34 11.68 -2.60
C ALA A 201 12.73 11.33 -1.16
N LEU A 202 11.77 10.80 -0.41
CA LEU A 202 11.94 10.39 1.00
C LEU A 202 12.24 11.54 1.97
N ALA A 203 12.11 12.80 1.54
CA ALA A 203 12.18 13.98 2.39
C ALA A 203 10.85 14.16 3.14
N VAL A 204 10.81 13.68 4.38
CA VAL A 204 9.62 13.74 5.23
C VAL A 204 9.36 15.19 5.65
N ASN A 205 8.26 15.76 5.16
CA ASN A 205 7.93 17.19 5.36
C ASN A 205 7.05 17.46 6.58
N GLN A 206 6.47 16.42 7.19
CA GLN A 206 5.63 16.53 8.38
C GLN A 206 5.71 15.21 9.16
N LYS A 207 5.66 15.25 10.50
CA LYS A 207 5.52 14.04 11.32
C LYS A 207 4.27 14.15 12.16
N LEU A 208 3.28 13.32 11.83
CA LEU A 208 2.24 12.93 12.77
C LEU A 208 2.72 11.64 13.43
N ASP A 209 2.49 11.49 14.73
CA ASP A 209 2.60 10.16 15.33
C ASP A 209 1.45 9.27 14.83
N GLU A 210 1.64 7.96 14.93
CA GLU A 210 0.71 6.97 14.38
C GLU A 210 -0.70 7.08 14.99
N THR A 211 -0.79 7.39 16.28
CA THR A 211 -2.08 7.56 16.97
C THR A 211 -2.83 8.77 16.42
N GLN A 212 -2.16 9.91 16.28
CA GLN A 212 -2.75 11.13 15.71
C GLN A 212 -3.19 10.93 14.27
N LEU A 213 -2.39 10.24 13.47
CA LEU A 213 -2.71 9.94 12.08
C LEU A 213 -3.97 9.07 11.98
N LEU A 214 -4.04 8.00 12.79
CA LEU A 214 -5.19 7.11 12.85
C LEU A 214 -6.46 7.83 13.32
N GLU A 215 -6.39 8.65 14.37
CA GLU A 215 -7.52 9.43 14.88
C GLU A 215 -8.06 10.39 13.82
N ARG A 216 -7.18 11.12 13.13
CA ARG A 216 -7.57 12.08 12.08
C ARG A 216 -8.18 11.37 10.87
N ALA A 217 -7.57 10.27 10.43
CA ALA A 217 -8.10 9.48 9.32
C ALA A 217 -9.46 8.86 9.66
N THR A 218 -9.65 8.39 10.89
CA THR A 218 -10.93 7.88 11.40
C THR A 218 -12.01 8.96 11.35
N TYR A 219 -11.71 10.15 11.87
CA TYR A 219 -12.63 11.29 11.84
C TYR A 219 -13.06 11.66 10.40
N ILE A 220 -12.11 11.75 9.46
CA ILE A 220 -12.44 12.03 8.05
C ILE A 220 -13.30 10.91 7.45
N SER A 221 -12.98 9.65 7.75
CA SER A 221 -13.77 8.50 7.31
C SER A 221 -15.23 8.57 7.78
N GLU A 222 -15.46 9.05 9.01
CA GLU A 222 -16.80 9.28 9.58
C GLU A 222 -17.54 10.43 8.89
N LEU A 223 -16.87 11.55 8.60
CA LEU A 223 -17.47 12.64 7.82
C LEU A 223 -17.97 12.14 6.47
N ILE A 224 -17.15 11.38 5.74
CA ILE A 224 -17.53 10.80 4.45
C ILE A 224 -18.72 9.86 4.62
N TYR A 225 -18.71 9.00 5.65
CA TYR A 225 -19.81 8.06 5.91
C TYR A 225 -21.12 8.77 6.22
N SER A 226 -21.06 9.89 6.93
CA SER A 226 -22.25 10.70 7.23
C SER A 226 -22.82 11.45 6.02
N GLY A 227 -22.17 11.38 4.85
CA GLY A 227 -22.58 12.11 3.66
C GLY A 227 -22.24 13.60 3.71
N ALA A 228 -21.17 13.98 4.42
CA ALA A 228 -20.70 15.36 4.43
C ALA A 228 -20.29 15.82 3.02
N ASP A 229 -20.43 17.13 2.76
CA ASP A 229 -20.07 17.75 1.48
C ASP A 229 -18.59 17.50 1.12
N SER A 230 -18.32 17.16 -0.14
CA SER A 230 -16.96 16.81 -0.60
C SER A 230 -15.99 17.99 -0.43
N GLY A 231 -16.45 19.23 -0.66
CA GLY A 231 -15.67 20.43 -0.43
C GLY A 231 -15.32 20.64 1.05
N PHE A 232 -16.26 20.36 1.95
CA PHE A 232 -16.00 20.40 3.40
C PHE A 232 -15.00 19.33 3.83
N VAL A 233 -15.15 18.08 3.38
CA VAL A 233 -14.22 17.00 3.71
C VAL A 233 -12.80 17.33 3.22
N THR A 234 -12.65 17.79 1.97
CA THR A 234 -11.35 18.18 1.42
C THR A 234 -10.69 19.30 2.22
N TYR A 235 -11.46 20.36 2.55
CA TYR A 235 -10.98 21.44 3.41
C TYR A 235 -10.49 20.92 4.77
N GLU A 236 -11.23 19.97 5.33
CA GLU A 236 -10.92 19.45 6.65
C GLU A 236 -9.69 18.54 6.64
N MET A 237 -9.48 17.76 5.57
CA MET A 237 -8.24 17.03 5.36
C MET A 237 -7.03 17.96 5.24
N GLU A 238 -7.14 19.08 4.52
CA GLU A 238 -6.10 20.12 4.46
C GLU A 238 -5.83 20.71 5.84
N ARG A 239 -6.88 21.13 6.56
CA ARG A 239 -6.76 21.73 7.90
C ARG A 239 -6.11 20.79 8.91
N LEU A 240 -6.40 19.48 8.79
CA LEU A 240 -5.79 18.43 9.61
C LEU A 240 -4.38 18.03 9.14
N GLY A 241 -3.86 18.63 8.07
CA GLY A 241 -2.54 18.31 7.53
C GLY A 241 -2.44 16.87 7.02
N LEU A 242 -3.54 16.32 6.49
CA LEU A 242 -3.58 15.00 5.87
C LEU A 242 -3.24 15.06 4.37
N VAL A 243 -3.15 16.26 3.78
CA VAL A 243 -2.79 16.48 2.38
C VAL A 243 -1.56 17.38 2.32
N GLY A 244 -0.46 16.83 1.81
CA GLY A 244 0.82 17.51 1.67
C GLY A 244 1.09 18.02 0.25
N GLU A 245 2.33 18.47 0.05
CA GLU A 245 2.76 19.17 -1.17
C GLU A 245 3.22 18.23 -2.30
N HIS A 246 3.29 16.92 -2.05
CA HIS A 246 3.74 15.93 -3.02
C HIS A 246 2.57 15.26 -3.74
N ALA A 247 2.71 15.02 -5.03
CA ALA A 247 1.62 14.46 -5.85
C ALA A 247 1.16 13.07 -5.36
N ILE A 248 -0.16 12.91 -5.22
CA ILE A 248 -0.86 11.65 -4.93
C ILE A 248 -0.89 10.79 -6.20
N SER A 249 -0.69 9.48 -6.06
CA SER A 249 -0.52 8.53 -7.16
C SER A 249 -1.80 7.76 -7.58
N CYS A 250 -2.87 7.86 -6.79
CA CYS A 250 -4.13 7.13 -7.01
C CYS A 250 -5.12 7.84 -7.95
N ALA A 251 -5.75 7.07 -8.84
CA ALA A 251 -6.90 7.48 -9.65
C ALA A 251 -8.13 6.67 -9.23
N GLY A 252 -9.30 7.31 -9.09
CA GLY A 252 -10.57 6.68 -8.71
C GLY A 252 -11.20 5.74 -9.76
N GLY A 253 -10.41 4.86 -10.39
CA GLY A 253 -10.83 3.85 -11.36
C GLY A 253 -10.39 2.43 -10.96
N GLY A 254 -10.56 1.44 -11.84
CA GLY A 254 -10.11 0.07 -11.60
C GLY A 254 -8.64 0.03 -11.18
N LYS A 255 -8.36 -0.66 -10.06
CA LYS A 255 -7.09 -0.52 -9.34
C LYS A 255 -6.04 -1.47 -9.91
N THR A 256 -4.97 -0.96 -10.51
CA THR A 256 -3.81 -1.80 -10.84
C THR A 256 -3.10 -2.23 -9.54
N LEU A 257 -2.23 -3.25 -9.56
CA LEU A 257 -1.58 -3.73 -8.34
C LEU A 257 -0.79 -2.62 -7.61
N SER A 258 -0.12 -1.76 -8.36
CA SER A 258 0.60 -0.61 -7.79
C SER A 258 -0.33 0.38 -7.10
N GLU A 259 -1.56 0.55 -7.58
CA GLU A 259 -2.62 1.35 -6.91
C GLU A 259 -3.16 0.61 -5.68
N LEU A 260 -3.38 -0.70 -5.75
CA LEU A 260 -3.81 -1.46 -4.57
C LEU A 260 -2.78 -1.45 -3.44
N ILE A 261 -1.49 -1.47 -3.79
CA ILE A 261 -0.38 -1.32 -2.86
C ILE A 261 -0.26 0.13 -2.35
N VAL A 262 -1.02 1.09 -2.89
CA VAL A 262 -1.32 2.38 -2.22
C VAL A 262 -2.47 2.19 -1.23
N ASP A 263 -3.50 1.44 -1.62
CA ASP A 263 -4.76 1.31 -0.88
C ASP A 263 -4.78 0.21 0.20
N GLY A 264 -3.61 -0.29 0.59
CA GLY A 264 -3.44 -1.47 1.44
C GLY A 264 -3.78 -1.20 2.90
N LEU A 265 -4.37 -2.19 3.58
CA LEU A 265 -4.71 -2.09 4.99
C LEU A 265 -3.49 -2.43 5.85
N GLY A 266 -2.86 -1.41 6.46
CA GLY A 266 -1.82 -1.61 7.47
C GLY A 266 -2.47 -2.12 8.75
N THR A 267 -2.42 -3.42 9.00
CA THR A 267 -2.94 -4.03 10.23
C THR A 267 -1.82 -4.32 11.23
N GLU A 268 -0.95 -3.34 11.49
CA GLU A 268 -0.35 -3.28 12.83
C GLU A 268 -1.39 -2.66 13.75
N ASP A 269 -2.27 -3.52 14.25
CA ASP A 269 -3.13 -3.16 15.35
C ASP A 269 -2.27 -3.12 16.64
N GLN A 270 -2.62 -2.23 17.58
CA GLN A 270 -1.92 -2.06 18.86
C GLN A 270 -1.81 -3.36 19.68
N TYR A 271 -2.64 -4.37 19.36
CA TYR A 271 -2.65 -5.70 19.97
C TYR A 271 -1.91 -6.77 19.15
N GLY A 272 -1.11 -6.37 18.15
CA GLY A 272 -0.36 -7.27 17.27
C GLY A 272 -1.18 -7.80 16.10
N SER A 273 -0.79 -8.93 15.53
CA SER A 273 -1.48 -9.54 14.37
C SER A 273 -2.98 -9.77 14.64
N LEU A 274 -3.83 -9.49 13.64
CA LEU A 274 -5.25 -9.85 13.67
C LEU A 274 -5.45 -11.36 13.60
N GLU A 275 -4.47 -12.10 13.07
CA GLU A 275 -4.45 -13.56 13.11
C GLU A 275 -3.39 -14.07 14.08
N PHE A 276 -3.76 -15.00 14.96
CA PHE A 276 -2.84 -15.58 15.93
C PHE A 276 -3.21 -17.03 16.27
N ALA A 277 -2.20 -17.87 16.44
CA ALA A 277 -2.40 -19.27 16.81
C ALA A 277 -2.92 -19.39 18.26
N CYS A 278 -3.94 -20.21 18.48
CA CYS A 278 -4.37 -20.56 19.83
C CYS A 278 -3.26 -21.33 20.54
N PRO A 279 -2.78 -20.89 21.72
CA PRO A 279 -1.72 -21.60 22.44
C PRO A 279 -2.16 -22.98 22.95
N LYS A 280 -3.46 -23.28 22.99
CA LYS A 280 -3.99 -24.56 23.46
C LYS A 280 -4.25 -25.56 22.35
N CYS A 281 -4.84 -25.12 21.24
CA CYS A 281 -5.25 -26.04 20.16
C CYS A 281 -4.50 -25.84 18.84
N GLY A 282 -3.64 -24.83 18.73
CA GLY A 282 -2.91 -24.49 17.51
C GLY A 282 -3.78 -23.88 16.38
N GLY A 283 -5.10 -23.83 16.54
CA GLY A 283 -6.00 -23.24 15.55
C GLY A 283 -5.80 -21.73 15.45
N THR A 284 -5.72 -21.20 14.23
CA THR A 284 -5.57 -19.78 13.96
C THR A 284 -6.86 -19.03 14.27
N ASN A 285 -6.85 -18.17 15.28
CA ASN A 285 -7.94 -17.24 15.55
C ASN A 285 -7.79 -15.99 14.70
N SER A 286 -8.92 -15.36 14.38
CA SER A 286 -8.98 -14.02 13.81
C SER A 286 -9.72 -13.10 14.78
N ARG A 287 -9.10 -11.99 15.18
CA ARG A 287 -9.72 -10.98 16.04
C ARG A 287 -10.09 -9.72 15.25
N PRO A 288 -11.14 -8.98 15.64
CA PRO A 288 -11.45 -7.67 15.06
C PRO A 288 -10.34 -6.65 15.37
N PHE A 289 -10.23 -5.61 14.54
CA PHE A 289 -9.21 -4.57 14.73
C PHE A 289 -9.52 -3.74 15.98
N GLY A 290 -8.51 -3.39 16.76
CA GLY A 290 -8.68 -2.65 18.01
C GLY A 290 -9.35 -3.45 19.13
N HIS A 291 -9.54 -4.76 18.96
CA HIS A 291 -10.23 -5.61 19.92
C HIS A 291 -9.46 -6.92 20.20
N LEU A 292 -9.43 -7.30 21.48
CA LEU A 292 -8.99 -8.63 21.92
C LEU A 292 -10.21 -9.55 22.02
N ILE A 293 -10.10 -10.75 21.44
CA ILE A 293 -11.06 -11.82 21.71
C ILE A 293 -10.68 -12.52 23.02
N SER A 294 -11.67 -12.88 23.84
CA SER A 294 -11.42 -13.56 25.12
C SER A 294 -11.26 -15.07 24.97
N ASN A 295 -11.82 -15.65 23.93
CA ASN A 295 -11.88 -17.11 23.76
C ASN A 295 -11.47 -17.49 22.35
N CYS A 296 -10.78 -18.63 22.24
CA CYS A 296 -10.45 -19.25 20.97
C CYS A 296 -11.73 -19.61 20.22
N GLN A 297 -11.81 -19.19 18.96
CA GLN A 297 -12.94 -19.46 18.06
C GLN A 297 -13.09 -20.95 17.73
N HIS A 298 -12.04 -21.76 17.98
CA HIS A 298 -12.00 -23.19 17.65
C HIS A 298 -12.21 -24.11 18.85
N CYS A 299 -11.60 -23.80 19.99
CA CYS A 299 -11.64 -24.68 21.17
C CYS A 299 -12.30 -24.04 22.41
N GLY A 300 -12.71 -22.78 22.33
CA GLY A 300 -13.34 -22.05 23.43
C GLY A 300 -12.40 -21.70 24.60
N ALA A 301 -11.14 -22.14 24.57
CA ALA A 301 -10.16 -21.82 25.60
C ALA A 301 -9.90 -20.31 25.70
N ASP A 302 -9.59 -19.80 26.89
CA ASP A 302 -9.15 -18.42 27.08
C ASP A 302 -7.85 -18.16 26.29
N VAL A 303 -7.82 -17.04 25.58
CA VAL A 303 -6.71 -16.59 24.74
C VAL A 303 -6.27 -15.15 25.06
N ARG A 304 -6.75 -14.54 26.15
CA ARG A 304 -6.21 -13.27 26.64
C ARG A 304 -4.82 -13.48 27.20
N CYS A 305 -3.85 -12.80 26.61
CA CYS A 305 -2.50 -12.62 27.14
C CYS A 305 -2.39 -11.20 27.70
#